data_AF-B0ZTW5-F1
#
_entry.id   AF-B0ZTW5-F1
#
_cell.length_a   1.000
_cell.length_b   1.000
_cell.length_c   1.000
_cell.angle_alpha   90.00
_cell.angle_beta   90.00
_cell.angle_gamma   90.00
#
_symmetry.space_group_name_H-M   'P 1'
#
loop_
_entity.id
_entity.type
_entity.pdbx_description
1 polymer ?
#
loop_
_entity_poly.entity_id
_entity_poly.type
_entity_poly.pdbx_seq_one_letter_code
_entity_poly.pdbx_strand_id
1 'polypeptide(L)'
;QLLGRDLVLWFDRNDQKWAAFDDLCPHRLAPLSEGRLDENGHLQCSYHGWSFGGCGSCTRIPQAATSGPEARAVKSPRACAIKFPTMVSQ
;
A
#
# COMPACT_ATOMS: atom_id res chain seq x y z
N GLN A 1 -6.64 9.94 11.68
CA GLN A 1 -6.03 11.24 11.35
C GLN A 1 -4.95 11.62 12.36
N LEU A 2 -3.82 12.18 11.91
CA LEU A 2 -2.76 12.79 12.73
C LEU A 2 -2.26 14.06 12.02
N LEU A 3 -2.24 15.21 12.71
CA LEU A 3 -1.80 16.51 12.16
C LEU A 3 -2.48 16.86 10.81
N GLY A 4 -3.79 16.61 10.69
CA GLY A 4 -4.56 16.87 9.48
C GLY A 4 -4.28 15.91 8.31
N ARG A 5 -3.51 14.83 8.53
CA ARG A 5 -3.32 13.75 7.55
C ARG A 5 -4.11 12.53 7.97
N ASP A 6 -4.87 11.98 7.02
CA ASP A 6 -5.48 10.68 7.21
C ASP A 6 -4.44 9.59 6.95
N LEU A 7 -4.39 8.63 7.88
CA LEU A 7 -3.41 7.57 7.89
C LEU A 7 -4.13 6.24 7.95
N VAL A 8 -3.64 5.27 7.20
CA VAL A 8 -4.01 3.87 7.33
C VAL A 8 -2.90 3.13 8.06
N LEU A 9 -3.28 2.33 9.06
CA LEU A 9 -2.36 1.49 9.81
C LEU A 9 -2.82 0.04 9.75
N TRP A 10 -1.86 -0.87 9.63
CA TRP A 10 -2.11 -2.30 9.82
C TRP A 10 -0.85 -2.96 10.35
N PHE A 11 -1.01 -4.16 10.92
CA PHE A 11 0.11 -4.97 11.32
C PHE A 11 0.59 -5.78 10.11
N ASP A 12 1.76 -5.43 9.58
CA ASP A 12 2.39 -6.18 8.49
C ASP A 12 2.97 -7.47 9.07
N ARG A 13 2.35 -8.59 8.71
CA ARG A 13 2.72 -9.93 9.17
C ARG A 13 4.01 -10.44 8.52
N ASN A 14 4.42 -9.88 7.38
CA ASN A 14 5.64 -10.31 6.70
C ASN A 14 6.87 -9.73 7.42
N ASP A 15 6.78 -8.47 7.86
CA ASP A 15 7.86 -7.77 8.56
C ASP A 15 7.69 -7.75 10.09
N GLN A 16 6.62 -8.35 10.64
CA GLN A 16 6.28 -8.37 12.07
C GLN A 16 6.30 -6.99 12.73
N LYS A 17 5.76 -5.98 12.04
CA LYS A 17 5.75 -4.58 12.49
C LYS A 17 4.49 -3.85 12.05
N TRP A 18 4.14 -2.78 12.76
CA TRP A 18 3.12 -1.85 12.29
C TRP A 18 3.61 -1.11 11.06
N ALA A 19 2.77 -1.02 10.03
CA ALA A 19 2.96 -0.15 8.89
C ALA A 19 1.95 1.01 8.97
N ALA A 20 2.38 2.19 8.52
CA ALA A 20 1.55 3.39 8.49
C ALA A 20 1.76 4.13 7.18
N PHE A 21 0.71 4.31 6.39
CA PHE A 21 0.73 5.04 5.12
C PHE A 21 -0.17 6.26 5.18
N ASP A 22 0.02 7.19 4.24
CA ASP A 22 -1.06 8.11 3.88
C ASP A 22 -2.27 7.27 3.45
N ASP A 23 -3.47 7.68 3.89
CA ASP A 23 -4.71 7.00 3.55
C ASP A 23 -5.17 7.33 2.12
N LEU A 24 -4.30 7.08 1.14
CA LEU A 24 -4.45 7.55 -0.22
C LEU A 24 -3.73 6.62 -1.20
N CYS A 25 -4.50 5.99 -2.08
CA CYS A 25 -3.97 5.13 -3.13
C CYS A 25 -3.31 5.98 -4.23
N PRO A 26 -2.03 5.74 -4.59
CA PRO A 26 -1.30 6.56 -5.57
C PRO A 26 -1.89 6.51 -6.99
N HIS A 27 -2.81 5.58 -7.27
CA HIS A 27 -3.48 5.49 -8.56
C HIS A 27 -4.53 6.59 -8.77
N ARG A 28 -5.54 6.67 -7.90
CA ARG A 28 -6.70 7.58 -8.03
C ARG A 28 -7.17 8.15 -6.68
N LEU A 29 -6.27 8.19 -5.71
CA LEU A 29 -6.45 8.80 -4.39
C LEU A 29 -7.58 8.19 -3.53
N ALA A 30 -8.08 7.00 -3.88
CA ALA A 30 -9.03 6.30 -3.05
C ALA A 30 -8.44 6.01 -1.66
N PRO A 31 -9.22 6.13 -0.57
CA PRO A 31 -8.76 5.81 0.77
C PRO A 31 -8.35 4.33 0.83
N LEU A 32 -7.15 4.08 1.34
CA LEU A 32 -6.62 2.73 1.51
C LEU A 32 -7.24 2.02 2.71
N SER A 33 -7.75 2.77 3.69
CA SER A 33 -8.46 2.29 4.87
C SER A 33 -9.80 1.60 4.55
N GLU A 34 -10.42 1.94 3.42
CA GLU A 34 -11.58 1.21 2.87
C GLU A 34 -11.19 -0.12 2.20
N GLY A 35 -9.89 -0.37 2.08
CA GLY A 35 -9.32 -1.59 1.53
C GLY A 35 -9.40 -2.80 2.45
N ARG A 36 -8.56 -3.79 2.16
CA ARG A 36 -8.41 -5.01 2.95
C ARG A 36 -6.97 -5.51 2.90
N LEU A 37 -6.61 -6.46 3.76
CA LEU A 37 -5.40 -7.23 3.54
C LEU A 37 -5.67 -8.31 2.49
N ASP A 38 -4.79 -8.45 1.52
CA ASP A 38 -4.84 -9.55 0.56
C ASP A 38 -4.31 -10.86 1.17
N GLU A 39 -4.35 -11.94 0.39
CA GLU A 39 -3.92 -13.28 0.81
C GLU A 39 -2.45 -13.35 1.25
N ASN A 40 -1.62 -12.39 0.82
CA ASN A 40 -0.21 -12.27 1.21
C ASN A 40 0.00 -11.31 2.39
N GLY A 41 -1.08 -10.80 2.99
CA GLY A 41 -1.03 -9.83 4.08
C GLY A 41 -0.69 -8.41 3.66
N HIS A 42 -0.69 -8.10 2.36
CA HIS A 42 -0.44 -6.74 1.86
C HIS A 42 -1.72 -5.90 1.87
N LEU A 43 -1.58 -4.58 2.05
CA LEU A 43 -2.70 -3.67 2.01
C LEU A 43 -3.19 -3.51 0.56
N GLN A 44 -4.44 -3.91 0.30
CA GLN A 44 -5.08 -3.85 -1.00
C GLN A 44 -6.16 -2.78 -1.04
N CYS A 45 -6.03 -1.85 -1.99
CA CYS A 45 -6.99 -0.79 -2.24
C CYS A 45 -8.34 -1.36 -2.71
N SER A 46 -9.44 -0.86 -2.14
CA SER A 46 -10.82 -1.23 -2.48
C SER A 46 -11.21 -0.91 -3.93
N TYR A 47 -10.61 0.13 -4.53
CA TYR A 47 -11.07 0.63 -5.83
C TYR A 47 -10.66 -0.28 -6.99
N HIS A 48 -9.35 -0.49 -7.18
CA HIS A 48 -8.82 -1.24 -8.33
C HIS A 48 -7.95 -2.43 -7.91
N GLY A 49 -7.88 -2.76 -6.62
CA GLY A 49 -7.17 -3.92 -6.12
C GLY A 49 -5.64 -3.82 -6.18
N TRP A 50 -5.08 -2.61 -6.26
CA TRP A 50 -3.63 -2.43 -6.13
C TRP A 50 -3.20 -2.80 -4.72
N SER A 51 -2.18 -3.65 -4.61
CA SER A 51 -1.64 -4.11 -3.33
C SER A 51 -0.30 -3.46 -3.02
N PHE A 52 -0.03 -3.22 -1.74
CA PHE A 52 1.18 -2.58 -1.23
C PHE A 52 1.73 -3.34 -0.02
N GLY A 53 3.02 -3.68 -0.03
CA GLY A 53 3.70 -4.23 1.15
C GLY A 53 4.10 -3.11 2.13
N GLY A 54 4.40 -3.42 3.40
CA GLY A 54 4.65 -2.41 4.44
C GLY A 54 5.83 -1.46 4.21
N CYS A 55 6.67 -1.71 3.21
CA CYS A 55 7.71 -0.79 2.77
C CYS A 55 7.22 0.33 1.84
N GLY A 56 5.95 0.32 1.42
CA GLY A 56 5.33 1.29 0.50
C GLY A 56 5.31 0.83 -0.96
N SER A 57 6.10 -0.18 -1.31
CA SER A 57 6.17 -0.67 -2.69
C SER A 57 4.86 -1.29 -3.15
N CYS A 58 4.44 -0.95 -4.37
CA CYS A 58 3.38 -1.70 -5.03
C CYS A 58 3.85 -3.13 -5.29
N THR A 59 3.08 -4.10 -4.84
CA THR A 59 3.39 -5.52 -4.99
C THR A 59 2.54 -6.16 -6.09
N ARG A 60 1.36 -5.59 -6.38
CA ARG A 60 0.46 -6.11 -7.40
C ARG A 60 -0.42 -5.02 -8.00
N ILE A 61 -0.49 -4.99 -9.33
CA ILE A 61 -1.48 -4.24 -10.11
C ILE A 61 -2.29 -5.27 -10.90
N PRO A 62 -3.55 -5.54 -10.55
CA PRO A 62 -4.35 -6.58 -11.21
C PRO A 62 -4.49 -6.40 -12.73
N GLN A 63 -4.46 -5.16 -13.20
CA GLN A 63 -4.68 -4.77 -14.58
C GLN A 63 -3.39 -4.71 -15.42
N ALA A 64 -2.21 -4.82 -14.80
CA ALA A 64 -0.95 -4.79 -15.53
C ALA A 64 -0.64 -6.17 -16.11
N ALA A 65 -0.21 -6.22 -17.37
CA ALA A 65 0.28 -7.46 -17.95
C ALA A 65 1.50 -8.00 -17.17
N THR A 66 1.65 -9.33 -17.13
CA THR A 66 2.78 -9.99 -16.47
C THR A 66 4.08 -9.91 -17.27
N SER A 67 4.01 -9.48 -18.54
CA SER A 67 5.13 -9.34 -19.44
C SER A 67 5.04 -8.05 -20.27
N GLY A 68 6.14 -7.70 -20.95
CA GLY A 68 6.22 -6.50 -21.77
C GLY A 68 6.39 -5.20 -20.96
N PRO A 69 6.21 -4.04 -21.60
CA PRO A 69 6.42 -2.74 -20.97
C PRO A 69 5.51 -2.48 -19.77
N GLU A 70 4.27 -2.98 -19.81
CA GLU A 70 3.26 -2.78 -18.75
C GLU A 70 3.63 -3.45 -17.43
N ALA A 71 4.36 -4.58 -17.48
CA ALA A 71 4.86 -5.27 -16.29
C ALA A 71 5.78 -4.38 -15.43
N ARG A 72 6.32 -3.30 -16.00
CA ARG A 72 7.14 -2.32 -15.27
C ARG A 72 6.32 -1.38 -14.40
N ALA A 73 5.00 -1.29 -14.60
CA ALA A 73 4.13 -0.40 -13.84
C ALA A 73 4.21 -0.66 -12.33
N VAL A 74 4.24 -1.95 -11.92
CA VAL A 74 4.33 -2.34 -10.50
C VAL A 74 5.64 -1.88 -9.85
N LYS A 75 6.71 -1.70 -10.64
CA LYS A 75 8.03 -1.24 -10.19
C LYS A 75 8.18 0.28 -10.26
N SER A 76 7.17 1.00 -10.74
CA SER A 76 7.24 2.45 -10.87
C SER A 76 7.23 3.10 -9.47
N PRO A 77 8.12 4.07 -9.20
CA PRO A 77 8.04 4.85 -7.96
C PRO A 77 6.70 5.58 -7.79
N ARG A 78 6.04 5.91 -8.91
CA ARG A 78 4.70 6.52 -8.92
C ARG A 78 3.58 5.55 -8.50
N ALA A 79 3.87 4.24 -8.47
CA ALA A 79 2.95 3.24 -7.97
C ALA A 79 3.12 3.01 -6.46
N CYS A 80 4.14 3.55 -5.81
CA CYS A 80 4.37 3.33 -4.38
C CYS A 80 3.45 4.21 -3.52
N ALA A 81 2.96 3.66 -2.42
CA ALA A 81 2.26 4.42 -1.38
C ALA A 81 3.27 5.22 -0.53
N ILE A 82 2.84 6.37 -0.01
CA ILE A 82 3.64 7.19 0.90
C ILE A 82 3.60 6.54 2.28
N LYS A 83 4.77 6.19 2.81
CA LYS A 83 4.91 5.56 4.13
C LYS A 83 5.45 6.51 5.19
N PHE A 84 5.11 6.21 6.44
CA PHE A 84 5.65 6.88 7.62
C PHE A 84 6.43 5.88 8.49
N PRO A 85 7.50 6.33 9.17
CA PRO A 85 8.18 5.52 10.16
C PRO A 85 7.24 5.13 11.30
N THR A 86 7.39 3.90 11.79
CA THR A 86 6.64 3.35 12.92
C THR A 86 7.60 2.79 13.97
N MET A 87 7.25 2.91 15.24
CA MET A 87 7.99 2.34 16.37
C MET A 87 6.99 2.00 17.47
N VAL A 88 7.20 0.87 18.14
CA VAL A 88 6.47 0.50 19.36
C VAL A 88 7.42 0.72 20.53
N SER A 89 7.05 1.59 21.48
CA SER A 89 7.78 1.81 22.73
C SER A 89 6.90 1.37 23.88
N GLN A 90 7.47 0.62 24.82
CA GLN A 90 6.87 0.27 26.10
C GLN A 90 7.38 1.22 27.19
#